data_AF-A0A061HCT3-F1
#
_entry.id   AF-A0A061HCT3-F1
#
_cell.length_a   1.000
_cell.length_b   1.000
_cell.length_c   1.000
_cell.angle_alpha   90.00
_cell.angle_beta   90.00
_cell.angle_gamma   90.00
#
_symmetry.space_group_name_H-M   'P 1'
#
loop_
_entity.id
_entity.type
_entity.pdbx_description
1 polymer ?
#
loop_
_entity_poly.entity_id
_entity_poly.type
_entity_poly.pdbx_seq_one_letter_code
_entity_poly.pdbx_strand_id
1 'polypeptide(L)'
;MSKTRMPANSYRRGGKQAYSGVKVNSSRGNYEPLSSNEKRESVRLADSIDEAHGFTRYESGKKKVGWLVNIKSTTIEDENLPDGRAAVDCYFIEEDGGTFKTSLKYDPYFLVAVKRGYENEAEEWLKRSPGDGVLKSLRKVEKEDLQMPNHLLGYRRTFFELRFNNVTDLLAARKDIMPIAARNKTSMDAMEIYAEVARYFLFIQA
;
A
#
# COMPACT_ATOMS: atom_id res chain seq x y z
N MET A 1 55.36 20.93 -41.40
CA MET A 1 54.69 21.54 -40.23
C MET A 1 53.40 20.78 -39.94
N SER A 2 53.39 19.92 -38.91
CA SER A 2 52.22 19.62 -38.08
C SER A 2 52.68 18.70 -36.94
N LYS A 3 52.77 19.24 -35.73
CA LYS A 3 53.01 18.49 -34.49
C LYS A 3 51.63 18.18 -33.89
N THR A 4 51.23 16.92 -33.87
CA THR A 4 50.08 16.50 -33.05
C THR A 4 50.61 15.90 -31.75
N ARG A 5 50.45 16.64 -30.65
CA ARG A 5 50.74 16.18 -29.28
C ARG A 5 49.73 15.08 -28.92
N MET A 6 50.24 13.87 -28.61
CA MET A 6 49.47 12.85 -27.90
C MET A 6 49.48 13.18 -26.40
N PRO A 7 48.33 13.22 -25.69
CA PRO A 7 48.33 13.20 -24.24
C PRO A 7 48.51 11.77 -23.72
N ALA A 8 49.51 11.59 -22.86
CA ALA A 8 49.67 10.42 -22.03
C ALA A 8 48.63 10.48 -20.89
N ASN A 9 47.69 9.54 -20.86
CA ASN A 9 47.09 9.10 -19.61
C ASN A 9 46.49 7.70 -19.75
N SER A 10 47.22 6.72 -19.23
CA SER A 10 46.78 5.34 -19.07
C SER A 10 45.75 5.26 -17.94
N TYR A 11 44.46 5.21 -18.28
CA TYR A 11 43.44 4.84 -17.30
C TYR A 11 43.57 3.36 -16.96
N ARG A 12 44.09 3.07 -15.76
CA ARG A 12 44.02 1.74 -15.14
C ARG A 12 42.56 1.31 -15.10
N ARG A 13 42.26 0.23 -15.82
CA ARG A 13 40.97 -0.47 -15.82
C ARG A 13 40.81 -1.19 -14.47
N GLY A 14 40.43 -0.45 -13.43
CA GLY A 14 39.93 -1.03 -12.19
C GLY A 14 38.56 -1.65 -12.46
N GLY A 15 38.46 -2.97 -12.33
CA GLY A 15 37.20 -3.70 -12.48
C GLY A 15 36.18 -3.18 -11.49
N LYS A 16 35.15 -2.51 -12.00
CA LYS A 16 33.93 -2.24 -11.23
C LYS A 16 33.20 -3.57 -11.11
N GLN A 17 33.27 -4.19 -9.94
CA GLN A 17 32.30 -5.19 -9.52
C GLN A 17 30.94 -4.48 -9.54
N ALA A 18 30.10 -4.84 -10.51
CA ALA A 18 28.75 -4.33 -10.58
C ALA A 18 28.02 -4.78 -9.31
N TYR A 19 27.64 -3.82 -8.47
CA TYR A 19 26.73 -4.07 -7.37
C TYR A 19 25.42 -4.55 -7.99
N SER A 20 25.05 -5.81 -7.75
CA SER A 20 23.72 -6.31 -8.05
C SER A 20 22.77 -5.63 -7.08
N GLY A 21 22.30 -4.44 -7.44
CA GLY A 21 21.24 -3.76 -6.70
C GLY A 21 20.06 -4.70 -6.54
N VAL A 22 19.51 -4.75 -5.33
CA VAL A 22 18.23 -5.41 -5.08
C VAL A 22 17.22 -4.75 -6.02
N LYS A 23 16.68 -5.54 -6.95
CA LYS A 23 15.61 -5.09 -7.86
C LYS A 23 14.39 -4.76 -7.01
N VAL A 24 14.22 -3.48 -6.67
CA VAL A 24 12.93 -2.97 -6.19
C VAL A 24 12.02 -2.92 -7.42
N ASN A 25 11.33 -4.04 -7.65
CA ASN A 25 10.57 -4.24 -8.87
C ASN A 25 9.26 -3.46 -8.79
N SER A 26 9.20 -2.32 -9.48
CA SER A 26 7.93 -1.80 -9.98
C SER A 26 7.45 -2.73 -11.09
N SER A 27 6.27 -3.33 -10.87
CA SER A 27 5.45 -4.13 -11.81
C SER A 27 5.70 -5.66 -11.92
N ARG A 28 4.63 -6.40 -11.54
CA ARG A 28 4.14 -7.70 -12.04
C ARG A 28 5.20 -8.76 -12.44
N GLY A 29 5.68 -9.51 -11.47
CA GLY A 29 6.34 -10.81 -11.66
C GLY A 29 6.24 -11.62 -10.36
N ASN A 30 6.07 -12.95 -10.45
CA ASN A 30 5.90 -13.88 -9.33
C ASN A 30 6.68 -13.47 -8.07
N TYR A 31 5.93 -13.09 -7.03
CA TYR A 31 6.48 -12.87 -5.70
C TYR A 31 6.79 -14.23 -5.09
N GLU A 32 8.05 -14.65 -5.14
CA GLU A 32 8.52 -15.51 -4.07
C GLU A 32 8.41 -14.69 -2.78
N PRO A 33 7.66 -15.17 -1.77
CA PRO A 33 7.56 -14.45 -0.51
C PRO A 33 8.96 -14.44 0.12
N LEU A 34 9.60 -13.26 0.14
CA LEU A 34 10.77 -13.07 1.00
C LEU A 34 10.37 -13.41 2.43
N SER A 35 11.23 -14.13 3.13
CA SER A 35 11.08 -14.38 4.55
C SER A 35 10.97 -13.06 5.32
N SER A 36 10.22 -13.03 6.41
CA SER A 36 10.10 -11.85 7.27
C SER A 36 11.47 -11.31 7.70
N ASN A 37 12.46 -12.20 7.87
CA ASN A 37 13.82 -11.78 8.19
C ASN A 37 14.52 -11.08 7.01
N GLU A 38 14.41 -11.63 5.80
CA GLU A 38 14.99 -11.02 4.58
C GLU A 38 14.37 -9.65 4.30
N LYS A 39 13.04 -9.52 4.50
CA LYS A 39 12.35 -8.21 4.40
C LYS A 39 12.95 -7.22 5.39
N ARG A 40 13.15 -7.61 6.64
CA ARG A 40 13.71 -6.74 7.69
C ARG A 40 15.14 -6.32 7.38
N GLU A 41 15.98 -7.26 6.96
CA GLU A 41 17.35 -6.97 6.53
C GLU A 41 17.38 -6.04 5.32
N SER A 42 16.47 -6.21 4.37
CA SER A 42 16.35 -5.33 3.21
C SER A 42 15.99 -3.88 3.59
N VAL A 43 15.11 -3.70 4.58
CA VAL A 43 14.72 -2.37 5.07
C VAL A 43 15.89 -1.72 5.81
N ARG A 44 16.57 -2.46 6.69
CA ARG A 44 17.76 -1.95 7.41
C ARG A 44 18.89 -1.55 6.46
N LEU A 45 19.09 -2.33 5.40
CA LEU A 45 20.08 -2.02 4.36
C LEU A 45 19.66 -0.77 3.56
N ALA A 46 18.39 -0.64 3.19
CA ALA A 46 17.90 0.56 2.52
C ALA A 46 18.08 1.81 3.40
N ASP A 47 17.81 1.69 4.70
CA ASP A 47 18.01 2.76 5.67
C ASP A 47 19.47 3.20 5.80
N SER A 48 20.42 2.26 5.85
CA SER A 48 21.84 2.59 5.94
C SER A 48 22.38 3.25 4.66
N ILE A 49 21.87 2.84 3.50
CA ILE A 49 22.18 3.47 2.21
C ILE A 49 21.64 4.90 2.19
N ASP A 50 20.38 5.10 2.58
CA ASP A 50 19.76 6.43 2.62
C ASP A 50 20.54 7.38 3.54
N GLU A 51 20.92 6.92 4.73
CA GLU A 51 21.72 7.70 5.68
C GLU A 51 23.11 8.05 5.09
N ALA A 52 23.78 7.10 4.44
CA ALA A 52 25.06 7.34 3.77
C ALA A 52 24.95 8.36 2.62
N HIS A 53 23.76 8.48 2.02
CA HIS A 53 23.44 9.49 0.99
C HIS A 53 22.88 10.80 1.56
N GLY A 54 22.90 11.00 2.87
CA GLY A 54 22.47 12.24 3.53
C GLY A 54 21.00 12.29 3.93
N PHE A 55 20.24 11.22 3.74
CA PHE A 55 18.84 11.11 4.17
C PHE A 55 18.72 10.40 5.52
N THR A 56 19.25 11.03 6.56
CA THR A 56 19.07 10.56 7.93
C THR A 56 17.59 10.66 8.32
N ARG A 57 17.10 9.64 9.03
CA ARG A 57 15.72 9.57 9.53
C ARG A 57 15.52 10.58 10.66
N TYR A 58 14.63 11.53 10.44
CA TYR A 58 14.20 12.51 11.41
C TYR A 58 12.95 12.00 12.16
N GLU A 59 13.12 11.73 13.46
CA GLU A 59 12.07 11.15 14.31
C GLU A 59 11.56 12.08 15.41
N SER A 60 12.41 12.99 15.91
CA SER A 60 12.05 13.90 17.00
C SER A 60 12.88 15.18 16.97
N GLY A 61 12.39 16.22 17.64
CA GLY A 61 13.06 17.51 17.77
C GLY A 61 12.21 18.68 17.31
N LYS A 62 12.87 19.77 16.90
CA LYS A 62 12.19 20.98 16.39
C LYS A 62 11.61 20.71 15.00
N LYS A 63 10.38 21.15 14.77
CA LYS A 63 9.69 21.05 13.48
C LYS A 63 10.63 21.45 12.33
N LYS A 64 10.86 20.52 11.41
CA LYS A 64 11.56 20.77 10.15
C LYS A 64 10.57 21.07 9.03
N VAL A 65 11.00 21.88 8.08
CA VAL A 65 10.27 22.19 6.85
C VAL A 65 11.19 21.86 5.70
N GLY A 66 10.66 21.15 4.71
CA GLY A 66 11.41 20.79 3.51
C GLY A 66 10.49 20.48 2.35
N TRP A 67 11.07 20.48 1.16
CA TRP A 67 10.41 20.11 -0.09
C TRP A 67 10.39 18.60 -0.23
N LEU A 68 9.19 18.01 -0.30
CA LEU A 68 9.02 16.57 -0.51
C LEU A 68 9.45 16.20 -1.93
N VAL A 69 10.50 15.39 -2.05
CA VAL A 69 11.07 14.99 -3.35
C VAL A 69 10.80 13.54 -3.71
N ASN A 70 10.52 12.67 -2.74
CA ASN A 70 10.24 11.26 -2.99
C ASN A 70 9.39 10.64 -1.86
N ILE A 71 8.66 9.58 -2.20
CA ILE A 71 7.95 8.73 -1.25
C ILE A 71 8.24 7.27 -1.60
N LYS A 72 8.57 6.45 -0.60
CA LYS A 72 8.77 5.00 -0.76
C LYS A 72 8.04 4.21 0.32
N SER A 73 7.37 3.13 -0.06
CA SER A 73 6.79 2.19 0.90
C SER A 73 7.90 1.52 1.71
N THR A 74 7.70 1.43 3.01
CA THR A 74 8.63 0.77 3.95
C THR A 74 7.84 0.05 5.03
N THR A 75 8.56 -0.64 5.90
CA THR A 75 8.01 -1.30 7.08
C THR A 75 8.77 -0.81 8.31
N ILE A 76 8.04 -0.41 9.36
CA ILE A 76 8.63 -0.09 10.65
C ILE A 76 8.49 -1.31 11.56
N GLU A 77 9.59 -1.73 12.17
CA GLU A 77 9.61 -2.84 13.13
C GLU A 77 8.65 -2.58 14.31
N ASP A 78 7.97 -3.62 14.76
CA ASP A 78 7.07 -3.58 15.92
C ASP A 78 7.16 -4.92 16.64
N GLU A 79 7.34 -4.89 17.96
CA GLU A 79 7.53 -6.09 18.78
C GLU A 79 6.32 -7.03 18.76
N ASN A 80 5.12 -6.49 18.55
CA ASN A 80 3.87 -7.26 18.54
C ASN A 80 3.50 -7.76 17.13
N LEU A 81 4.22 -7.31 16.09
CA LEU A 81 3.91 -7.62 14.70
C LEU A 81 5.17 -8.15 14.01
N PRO A 82 5.29 -9.47 13.79
CA PRO A 82 6.48 -10.08 13.19
C PRO A 82 6.90 -9.44 11.86
N ASP A 83 5.92 -9.05 11.05
CA ASP A 83 6.06 -8.41 9.74
C ASP A 83 6.10 -6.87 9.81
N GLY A 84 6.10 -6.30 11.02
CA GLY A 84 6.10 -4.86 11.27
C GLY A 84 4.81 -4.13 10.86
N ARG A 85 4.86 -2.81 10.95
CA ARG A 85 3.79 -1.90 10.50
C ARG A 85 4.11 -1.32 9.14
N ALA A 86 3.10 -1.20 8.28
CA ALA A 86 3.24 -0.46 7.03
C ALA A 86 3.51 1.03 7.30
N ALA A 87 4.46 1.58 6.56
CA ALA A 87 4.78 2.99 6.57
C ALA A 87 5.20 3.45 5.17
N VAL A 88 5.33 4.76 5.02
CA VAL A 88 6.00 5.38 3.88
C VAL A 88 7.13 6.26 4.37
N ASP A 89 8.31 6.11 3.77
CA ASP A 89 9.41 7.04 3.93
C ASP A 89 9.22 8.20 2.95
N CYS A 90 9.20 9.41 3.51
CA CYS A 90 9.08 10.68 2.81
C CYS A 90 10.44 11.39 2.85
N TYR A 91 10.98 11.72 1.70
CA TYR A 91 12.33 12.29 1.54
C TYR A 91 12.22 13.79 1.24
N PHE A 92 12.98 14.61 1.94
CA PHE A 92 12.89 16.06 1.91
C PHE A 92 14.23 16.74 1.67
N ILE A 93 14.16 17.91 1.03
CA ILE A 93 15.27 18.87 0.91
C ILE A 93 14.89 20.16 1.67
N GLU A 94 15.74 20.59 2.60
CA GLU A 94 15.61 21.82 3.38
C GLU A 94 16.02 23.07 2.57
N GLU A 95 15.63 24.26 3.01
CA GLU A 95 15.96 25.51 2.32
C GLU A 95 17.48 25.80 2.26
N ASP A 96 18.23 25.32 3.25
CA ASP A 96 19.69 25.43 3.34
C ASP A 96 20.43 24.37 2.52
N GLY A 97 19.70 23.55 1.77
CA GLY A 97 20.24 22.43 0.99
C GLY A 97 20.47 21.16 1.82
N GLY A 98 20.14 21.16 3.11
CA GLY A 98 20.11 19.96 3.94
C GLY A 98 19.09 18.94 3.42
N THR A 99 19.26 17.67 3.81
CA THR A 99 18.34 16.60 3.45
C THR A 99 17.94 15.80 4.68
N PHE A 100 16.71 15.30 4.69
CA PHE A 100 16.25 14.38 5.72
C PHE A 100 15.13 13.50 5.17
N LYS A 101 14.88 12.39 5.84
CA LYS A 101 13.65 11.61 5.62
C LYS A 101 12.85 11.48 6.89
N THR A 102 11.55 11.21 6.77
CA THR A 102 10.70 10.86 7.92
C THR A 102 9.69 9.81 7.48
N SER A 103 9.10 9.11 8.45
CA SER A 103 8.29 7.93 8.14
C SER A 103 6.91 8.05 8.71
N LEU A 104 5.92 7.94 7.82
CA LEU A 104 4.52 8.01 8.18
C LEU A 104 3.93 6.61 8.23
N LYS A 105 3.59 6.15 9.43
CA LYS A 105 2.81 4.92 9.64
C LYS A 105 1.41 5.11 9.07
N TYR A 106 0.89 4.08 8.43
CA TYR A 106 -0.49 4.05 7.97
C TYR A 106 -1.05 2.63 8.07
N ASP A 107 -2.38 2.53 8.07
CA ASP A 107 -3.08 1.25 8.04
C ASP A 107 -3.54 0.97 6.62
N PRO A 108 -2.94 0.00 5.90
CA PRO A 108 -3.41 -0.40 4.59
C PRO A 108 -4.88 -0.84 4.68
N TYR A 109 -5.68 -0.52 3.67
CA TYR A 109 -7.09 -0.87 3.67
C TYR A 109 -7.63 -1.19 2.28
N PHE A 110 -8.72 -1.93 2.24
CA PHE A 110 -9.59 -2.03 1.07
C PHE A 110 -11.05 -2.06 1.47
N LEU A 111 -11.93 -1.90 0.48
CA LEU A 111 -13.39 -1.88 0.67
C LEU A 111 -14.00 -3.19 0.17
N VAL A 112 -14.91 -3.75 0.96
CA VAL A 112 -15.76 -4.87 0.56
C VAL A 112 -17.18 -4.35 0.40
N ALA A 113 -17.70 -4.43 -0.82
CA ALA A 113 -19.08 -4.09 -1.11
C ALA A 113 -19.99 -5.21 -0.62
N VAL A 114 -21.06 -4.87 0.10
CA VAL A 114 -22.02 -5.85 0.61
C VAL A 114 -23.38 -5.64 -0.04
N LYS A 115 -24.15 -6.71 -0.16
CA LYS A 115 -25.54 -6.68 -0.63
C LYS A 115 -26.44 -6.19 0.50
N ARG A 116 -27.37 -5.28 0.23
CA ARG A 116 -28.28 -4.76 1.26
C ARG A 116 -29.08 -5.90 1.91
N GLY A 117 -29.16 -5.88 3.24
CA GLY A 117 -29.81 -6.90 4.07
C GLY A 117 -28.85 -7.98 4.61
N TYR A 118 -27.62 -8.07 4.09
CA TYR A 118 -26.61 -9.05 4.52
C TYR A 118 -25.46 -8.42 5.31
N GLU A 119 -25.58 -7.15 5.72
CA GLU A 119 -24.51 -6.41 6.38
C GLU A 119 -24.02 -7.11 7.67
N ASN A 120 -24.94 -7.60 8.50
CA ASN A 120 -24.60 -8.22 9.78
C ASN A 120 -23.82 -9.53 9.60
N GLU A 121 -24.28 -10.40 8.70
CA GLU A 121 -23.62 -11.68 8.40
C GLU A 121 -22.23 -11.44 7.78
N ALA A 122 -22.15 -10.50 6.83
CA ALA A 122 -20.88 -10.12 6.23
C ALA A 122 -19.91 -9.53 7.27
N GLU A 123 -20.39 -8.67 8.17
CA GLU A 123 -19.55 -8.08 9.22
C GLU A 123 -18.98 -9.14 10.17
N GLU A 124 -19.81 -10.09 10.63
CA GLU A 124 -19.38 -11.18 11.51
C GLU A 124 -18.34 -12.07 10.83
N TRP A 125 -18.57 -12.43 9.57
CA TRP A 125 -17.63 -13.24 8.80
C TRP A 125 -16.31 -12.51 8.55
N LEU A 126 -16.35 -11.25 8.12
CA LEU A 126 -15.17 -10.43 7.84
C LEU A 126 -14.30 -10.20 9.08
N LYS A 127 -14.90 -10.18 10.28
CA LYS A 127 -14.16 -10.04 11.55
C LYS A 127 -13.39 -11.29 11.97
N ARG A 128 -13.84 -12.49 11.55
CA ARG A 128 -13.31 -13.75 12.07
C ARG A 128 -12.49 -14.55 11.06
N SER A 129 -12.86 -14.51 9.78
CA SER A 129 -12.41 -15.54 8.83
C SER A 129 -11.22 -15.14 7.93
N PRO A 130 -11.17 -13.94 7.32
CA PRO A 130 -10.14 -13.63 6.33
C PRO A 130 -8.73 -13.56 6.91
N GLY A 131 -7.78 -14.19 6.21
CA GLY A 131 -6.35 -14.10 6.47
C GLY A 131 -5.95 -14.60 7.85
N ASP A 132 -6.66 -15.59 8.41
CA ASP A 132 -6.43 -16.12 9.76
C ASP A 132 -6.54 -15.06 10.87
N GLY A 133 -7.51 -14.15 10.73
CA GLY A 133 -7.82 -13.16 11.78
C GLY A 133 -6.89 -11.94 11.82
N VAL A 134 -6.15 -11.66 10.74
CA VAL A 134 -5.21 -10.52 10.62
C VAL A 134 -5.86 -9.12 10.56
N LEU A 135 -7.19 -9.04 10.64
CA LEU A 135 -7.92 -7.78 10.58
C LEU A 135 -7.60 -6.90 11.79
N LYS A 136 -7.11 -5.68 11.54
CA LYS A 136 -6.85 -4.69 12.61
C LYS A 136 -8.14 -4.00 13.05
N SER A 137 -8.93 -3.53 12.11
CA SER A 137 -10.22 -2.88 12.38
C SER A 137 -11.12 -2.91 11.15
N LEU A 138 -12.43 -2.84 11.38
CA LEU A 138 -13.45 -2.78 10.34
C LEU A 138 -14.37 -1.59 10.60
N ARG A 139 -14.69 -0.86 9.53
CA ARG A 139 -15.60 0.28 9.58
C ARG A 139 -16.67 0.19 8.48
N LYS A 140 -17.94 0.30 8.85
CA LYS A 140 -19.03 0.48 7.89
C LYS A 140 -18.95 1.88 7.29
N VAL A 141 -18.93 1.99 5.96
CA VAL A 141 -18.88 3.26 5.23
C VAL A 141 -19.87 3.25 4.08
N GLU A 142 -20.51 4.37 3.81
CA GLU A 142 -21.37 4.54 2.63
C GLU A 142 -20.62 5.32 1.56
N LYS A 143 -20.60 4.82 0.33
CA LYS A 143 -19.93 5.46 -0.81
C LYS A 143 -20.75 5.32 -2.08
N GLU A 144 -20.57 6.25 -2.99
CA GLU A 144 -21.10 6.13 -4.35
C GLU A 144 -20.31 5.06 -5.12
N ASP A 145 -21.04 4.19 -5.81
CA ASP A 145 -20.47 3.14 -6.66
C ASP A 145 -20.78 3.46 -8.11
N LEU A 146 -19.80 4.03 -8.81
CA LEU A 146 -19.94 4.42 -10.22
C LEU A 146 -20.12 3.21 -11.16
N GLN A 147 -19.87 1.98 -10.68
CA GLN A 147 -20.09 0.77 -11.47
C GLN A 147 -21.53 0.27 -11.42
N MET A 148 -22.36 0.80 -10.51
CA MET A 148 -23.76 0.39 -10.44
C MET A 148 -24.62 1.07 -11.50
N PRO A 149 -25.64 0.37 -12.03
CA PRO A 149 -26.70 1.00 -12.81
C PRO A 149 -27.32 2.15 -12.02
N ASN A 150 -27.64 3.24 -12.71
CA ASN A 150 -28.29 4.43 -12.13
C ASN A 150 -27.49 5.16 -11.02
N HIS A 151 -26.16 5.03 -10.98
CA HIS A 151 -25.31 5.75 -10.02
C HIS A 151 -25.44 7.29 -10.08
N LEU A 152 -25.86 7.84 -11.22
CA LEU A 152 -26.11 9.29 -11.39
C LEU A 152 -27.27 9.82 -10.53
N LEU A 153 -28.12 8.94 -9.99
CA LEU A 153 -29.20 9.30 -9.09
C LEU A 153 -28.73 9.46 -7.63
N GLY A 154 -27.42 9.39 -7.38
CA GLY A 154 -26.83 9.57 -6.05
C GLY A 154 -26.95 8.34 -5.14
N TYR A 155 -27.13 7.14 -5.72
CA TYR A 155 -27.23 5.91 -4.95
C TYR A 155 -25.91 5.61 -4.21
N ARG A 156 -26.00 5.53 -2.87
CA ARG A 156 -24.88 5.17 -2.00
C ARG A 156 -25.00 3.72 -1.56
N ARG A 157 -23.93 2.96 -1.73
CA ARG A 157 -23.81 1.58 -1.28
C ARG A 157 -23.07 1.49 0.05
N THR A 158 -23.47 0.54 0.87
CA THR A 158 -22.72 0.12 2.05
C THR A 158 -21.48 -0.67 1.66
N PHE A 159 -20.34 -0.25 2.20
CA PHE A 159 -19.09 -0.98 2.16
C PHE A 159 -18.58 -1.23 3.58
N PHE A 160 -17.79 -2.28 3.75
CA PHE A 160 -16.90 -2.43 4.90
C PHE A 160 -15.48 -2.06 4.50
N GLU A 161 -14.91 -1.08 5.20
CA GLU A 161 -13.50 -0.74 5.13
C GLU A 161 -12.73 -1.62 6.11
N LEU A 162 -11.92 -2.53 5.57
CA LEU A 162 -11.06 -3.41 6.35
C LEU A 162 -9.67 -2.81 6.38
N ARG A 163 -9.15 -2.55 7.58
CA ARG A 163 -7.81 -2.02 7.82
C ARG A 163 -6.89 -3.08 8.41
N PHE A 164 -5.63 -3.03 8.05
CA PHE A 164 -4.60 -4.01 8.41
C PHE A 164 -3.39 -3.30 9.03
N ASN A 165 -2.53 -4.05 9.73
CA ASN A 165 -1.29 -3.50 10.28
C ASN A 165 -0.21 -3.34 9.21
N ASN A 166 -0.18 -4.22 8.21
CA ASN A 166 0.77 -4.20 7.11
C ASN A 166 0.14 -4.74 5.80
N VAL A 167 0.92 -4.71 4.72
CA VAL A 167 0.46 -5.15 3.39
C VAL A 167 0.41 -6.68 3.28
N THR A 168 1.23 -7.43 4.03
CA THR A 168 1.18 -8.90 4.05
C THR A 168 -0.20 -9.36 4.54
N ASP A 169 -0.64 -8.85 5.68
CA ASP A 169 -1.95 -9.11 6.29
C ASP A 169 -3.10 -8.78 5.33
N LEU A 170 -3.02 -7.61 4.68
CA LEU A 170 -3.99 -7.18 3.68
C LEU A 170 -4.10 -8.19 2.53
N LEU A 171 -2.96 -8.65 2.01
CA LEU A 171 -2.91 -9.60 0.90
C LEU A 171 -3.40 -10.99 1.32
N ALA A 172 -3.13 -11.41 2.56
CA ALA A 172 -3.66 -12.65 3.12
C ALA A 172 -5.19 -12.61 3.17
N ALA A 173 -5.78 -11.57 3.76
CA ALA A 173 -7.24 -11.40 3.79
C ALA A 173 -7.84 -11.30 2.38
N ARG A 174 -7.17 -10.59 1.46
CA ARG A 174 -7.62 -10.48 0.07
C ARG A 174 -7.67 -11.86 -0.62
N LYS A 175 -6.70 -12.73 -0.36
CA LYS A 175 -6.64 -14.08 -0.96
C LYS A 175 -7.90 -14.90 -0.64
N ASP A 176 -8.45 -14.74 0.56
CA ASP A 176 -9.64 -15.48 0.99
C ASP A 176 -10.94 -14.81 0.52
N ILE A 177 -10.99 -13.48 0.51
CA ILE A 177 -12.18 -12.71 0.12
C ILE A 177 -12.40 -12.74 -1.40
N MET A 178 -11.34 -12.62 -2.19
CA MET A 178 -11.42 -12.48 -3.65
C MET A 178 -12.19 -13.61 -4.35
N PRO A 179 -11.98 -14.91 -4.07
CA PRO A 179 -12.73 -15.99 -4.73
C PRO A 179 -14.23 -15.95 -4.40
N ILE A 180 -14.60 -15.60 -3.16
CA ILE A 180 -16.00 -15.47 -2.74
C ILE A 180 -16.65 -14.30 -3.48
N ALA A 181 -15.97 -13.15 -3.52
CA ALA A 181 -16.45 -11.97 -4.24
C ALA A 181 -16.62 -12.25 -5.74
N ALA A 182 -15.69 -12.98 -6.36
CA ALA A 182 -15.77 -13.37 -7.77
C ALA A 182 -16.97 -14.27 -8.05
N ARG A 183 -17.20 -15.30 -7.21
CA ARG A 183 -18.37 -16.20 -7.32
C ARG A 183 -19.69 -15.45 -7.13
N ASN A 184 -19.75 -14.53 -6.18
CA ASN A 184 -20.96 -13.75 -5.92
C ASN A 184 -21.26 -12.80 -7.08
N LYS A 185 -20.23 -12.21 -7.69
CA LYS A 185 -20.38 -11.30 -8.83
C LYS A 185 -21.03 -11.97 -10.05
N THR A 186 -20.74 -13.25 -10.32
CA THR A 186 -21.36 -13.97 -11.44
C THR A 186 -22.83 -14.32 -11.21
N SER A 187 -23.25 -14.39 -9.95
CA SER A 187 -24.62 -14.72 -9.57
C SER A 187 -25.52 -13.50 -9.38
N MET A 188 -24.97 -12.29 -9.46
CA MET A 188 -25.75 -11.05 -9.35
C MET A 188 -26.48 -10.78 -10.66
N ASP A 189 -27.80 -10.99 -10.65
CA ASP A 189 -28.69 -10.64 -11.77
C ASP A 189 -28.88 -9.12 -11.85
N ALA A 190 -28.85 -8.57 -13.07
CA ALA A 190 -29.10 -7.15 -13.32
C ALA A 190 -30.47 -6.72 -12.78
N MET A 191 -31.47 -7.59 -12.84
CA MET A 191 -32.81 -7.34 -12.30
C MET A 191 -32.79 -7.13 -10.77
N GLU A 192 -31.95 -7.88 -10.07
CA GLU A 192 -31.83 -7.80 -8.61
C GLU A 192 -31.19 -6.47 -8.17
N ILE A 193 -30.22 -5.99 -8.97
CA ILE A 193 -29.57 -4.69 -8.75
C ILE A 193 -30.56 -3.54 -8.98
N TYR A 194 -31.37 -3.57 -10.04
CA TYR A 194 -32.41 -2.56 -10.25
C TYR A 194 -33.45 -2.54 -9.12
N ALA A 195 -33.85 -3.72 -8.62
CA ALA A 195 -34.78 -3.83 -7.50
C ALA A 195 -34.18 -3.30 -6.18
N GLU A 196 -32.87 -3.43 -5.97
CA GLU A 196 -32.17 -2.86 -4.81
C GLU A 196 -32.15 -1.33 -4.87
N VAL A 197 -31.84 -0.76 -6.03
CA VAL A 197 -31.85 0.69 -6.28
C VAL A 197 -33.26 1.28 -6.12
N ALA A 198 -34.28 0.64 -6.69
CA ALA A 198 -35.67 1.06 -6.54
C ALA A 198 -36.12 1.08 -5.07
N ARG A 199 -35.75 0.05 -4.30
CA ARG A 199 -36.02 -0.02 -2.85
C ARG A 199 -35.25 1.04 -2.05
N TYR A 200 -34.10 1.51 -2.51
CA TYR A 200 -33.40 2.63 -1.86
C TYR A 200 -34.17 3.94 -2.01
N PHE A 201 -34.59 4.26 -3.24
CA PHE A 201 -35.33 5.50 -3.49
C PHE A 201 -36.71 5.52 -2.84
N LEU A 202 -37.42 4.38 -2.81
CA LEU A 202 -38.68 4.25 -2.07
C LEU A 202 -38.53 4.51 -0.56
N PHE A 203 -37.38 4.16 0.03
CA PHE A 203 -37.10 4.39 1.45
C PHE A 203 -36.75 5.85 1.79
N ILE A 204 -36.33 6.65 0.82
CA ILE A 204 -35.98 8.08 1.01
C ILE A 204 -37.19 8.99 0.79
N GLN A 205 -38.20 8.52 0.04
CA GLN A 205 -39.42 9.28 -0.25
C GLN A 205 -40.58 9.05 0.72
N ALA A 206 -40.43 8.17 1.72
CA ALA A 206 -41.41 7.90 2.78
C ALA A 206 -40.91 8.43 4.13
#